data_AF-A0ABD6HWA6-F1
#
_entry.id   AF-A0ABD6HWA6-F1
#
_cell.length_a   1.000
_cell.length_b   1.000
_cell.length_c   1.000
_cell.angle_alpha   90.00
_cell.angle_beta   90.00
_cell.angle_gamma   90.00
#
_symmetry.space_group_name_H-M   'P 1'
#
loop_
_entity.id
_entity.type
_entity.pdbx_description
1 polymer ?
#
loop_
_entity_poly.entity_id
_entity_poly.type
_entity_poly.pdbx_seq_one_letter_code
_entity_poly.pdbx_strand_id
1 'polypeptide(L)'
;MFDSSGGFLGYKNIVNENVENIHMWLKQKEKIDNMEILGYIDTPTPDFQGSSSVAIINKKNSSKRHSVYFAIASSNILFGSVFFSIRHCIKATWQNDRDQFYAPYDDTWQDDSEFKNNCLAFMLFHTQNRITATQGTNHFIPFNEDEVNSKERYSSHALLDFLKGEIKEPKKSDSLFLNAKKENKPLKFSPSASKVFDAGKEIYRYYHTQDFANRPYNANASLYDIKEFFQGRNKQGRLNSPTKAKDEYYKQLYANLQYTLKDLAKEIQPKVYEYGFLRE
;
A
#
# COMPACT_ATOMS: atom_id res chain seq x y z
N MET A 1 17.29 27.96 0.18
CA MET A 1 16.70 27.18 1.28
C MET A 1 17.66 27.22 2.46
N PHE A 2 17.13 27.34 3.67
CA PHE A 2 17.93 27.39 4.90
C PHE A 2 17.34 26.45 5.94
N ASP A 3 18.17 25.86 6.80
CA ASP A 3 17.69 25.03 7.91
C ASP A 3 17.18 25.89 9.08
N SER A 4 16.68 25.24 10.13
CA SER A 4 16.20 25.92 11.35
C SER A 4 17.29 26.67 12.13
N SER A 5 18.56 26.45 11.79
CA SER A 5 19.73 27.10 12.38
C SER A 5 20.31 28.19 11.47
N GLY A 6 19.68 28.47 10.32
CA GLY A 6 20.14 29.47 9.35
C GLY A 6 21.25 28.99 8.41
N GLY A 7 21.59 27.70 8.42
CA GLY A 7 22.55 27.10 7.49
C GLY A 7 21.98 27.02 6.08
N PHE A 8 22.76 27.43 5.07
CA PHE A 8 22.33 27.36 3.66
C PHE A 8 22.28 25.90 3.19
N LEU A 9 21.12 25.48 2.67
CA LEU A 9 20.85 24.13 2.19
C LEU A 9 20.79 24.00 0.67
N GLY A 10 20.99 25.10 -0.06
CA GLY A 10 20.91 25.11 -1.53
C GLY A 10 19.69 25.85 -2.07
N TYR A 11 19.50 25.77 -3.38
CA TYR A 11 18.37 26.36 -4.10
C TYR A 11 17.28 25.31 -4.30
N LYS A 12 16.02 25.71 -4.26
CA LYS A 12 14.87 24.86 -4.59
C LYS A 12 14.24 25.39 -5.86
N ASN A 13 14.22 24.56 -6.91
CA ASN A 13 13.49 24.86 -8.12
C ASN A 13 12.01 24.57 -7.87
N ILE A 14 11.15 25.52 -8.21
CA ILE A 14 9.70 25.31 -8.17
C ILE A 14 9.27 25.17 -9.62
N VAL A 15 9.02 23.93 -10.03
CA VAL A 15 8.59 23.60 -11.37
C VAL A 15 7.06 23.62 -11.40
N ASN A 16 6.48 24.54 -12.16
CA ASN A 16 5.05 24.52 -12.49
C ASN A 16 4.90 24.03 -13.93
N GLU A 17 4.98 22.71 -14.08
CA GLU A 17 4.70 22.05 -15.34
C GLU A 17 3.18 22.04 -15.58
N ASN A 18 2.72 22.52 -16.74
CA ASN A 18 1.35 22.37 -17.23
C ASN A 18 1.07 20.90 -17.63
N VAL A 19 1.37 19.97 -16.72
CA VAL A 19 1.29 18.53 -16.90
C VAL A 19 0.14 18.00 -16.07
N GLU A 20 -0.46 16.91 -16.55
CA GLU A 20 -1.51 16.22 -15.83
C GLU A 20 -1.04 15.80 -14.43
N ASN A 21 -1.86 16.09 -13.41
CA ASN A 21 -1.55 15.66 -12.05
C ASN A 21 -1.81 14.15 -11.88
N ILE A 22 -1.20 13.57 -10.86
CA ILE A 22 -1.30 12.14 -10.59
C ILE A 22 -2.73 11.62 -10.39
N HIS A 23 -3.68 12.44 -9.90
CA HIS A 23 -5.06 11.99 -9.69
C HIS A 23 -5.80 11.79 -11.01
N MET A 24 -5.62 12.71 -11.94
CA MET A 24 -6.27 12.59 -13.25
C MET A 24 -5.71 11.36 -13.98
N TRP A 25 -4.39 11.15 -13.93
CA TRP A 25 -3.75 9.92 -14.41
C TRP A 25 -4.35 8.66 -13.78
N LEU A 26 -4.45 8.61 -12.45
CA LEU A 26 -4.96 7.43 -11.73
C LEU A 26 -6.43 7.15 -12.09
N LYS A 27 -7.26 8.20 -12.17
CA LYS A 27 -8.69 8.07 -12.48
C LYS A 27 -8.93 7.44 -13.85
N GLN A 28 -8.08 7.70 -14.83
CA GLN A 28 -8.18 7.05 -16.16
C GLN A 28 -7.98 5.53 -16.11
N LYS A 29 -7.35 5.01 -15.03
CA LYS A 29 -7.06 3.59 -14.84
C LYS A 29 -8.15 2.87 -14.03
N GLU A 30 -9.18 3.58 -13.58
CA GLU A 30 -10.31 3.03 -12.84
C GLU A 30 -11.32 2.37 -13.79
N LYS A 31 -10.90 1.29 -14.47
CA LYS A 31 -11.76 0.47 -15.34
C LYS A 31 -12.17 -0.82 -14.60
N ILE A 32 -13.38 -0.82 -14.03
CA ILE A 32 -13.85 -1.83 -13.05
C ILE A 32 -15.16 -2.49 -13.52
N ASP A 33 -15.37 -2.61 -14.83
CA ASP A 33 -16.63 -3.16 -15.34
C ASP A 33 -16.81 -4.61 -14.89
N ASN A 34 -17.83 -4.85 -14.04
CA ASN A 34 -18.21 -6.14 -13.47
C ASN A 34 -17.11 -6.85 -12.62
N MET A 35 -16.18 -6.12 -12.02
CA MET A 35 -15.16 -6.70 -11.14
C MET A 35 -15.50 -6.52 -9.65
N GLU A 36 -15.03 -7.46 -8.82
CA GLU A 36 -15.10 -7.34 -7.37
C GLU A 36 -14.19 -6.20 -6.89
N ILE A 37 -14.75 -5.30 -6.07
CA ILE A 37 -13.99 -4.21 -5.46
C ILE A 37 -13.33 -4.74 -4.19
N LEU A 38 -12.00 -4.79 -4.20
CA LEU A 38 -11.19 -5.28 -3.09
C LEU A 38 -11.08 -4.24 -1.96
N GLY A 39 -11.10 -2.95 -2.32
CA GLY A 39 -11.01 -1.82 -1.40
C GLY A 39 -10.95 -0.49 -2.13
N TYR A 40 -10.67 0.59 -1.40
CA TYR A 40 -10.58 1.94 -1.96
C TYR A 40 -9.33 2.68 -1.46
N ILE A 41 -8.73 3.51 -2.31
CA ILE A 41 -7.69 4.46 -1.93
C ILE A 41 -8.31 5.85 -1.80
N ASP A 42 -8.10 6.52 -0.66
CA ASP A 42 -8.39 7.96 -0.50
C ASP A 42 -7.35 8.78 -1.27
N THR A 43 -7.80 9.65 -2.18
CA THR A 43 -6.94 10.49 -3.03
C THR A 43 -7.09 11.98 -2.67
N PRO A 44 -6.52 12.43 -1.52
CA PRO A 44 -6.43 13.83 -1.12
C PRO A 44 -5.45 14.58 -2.03
N THR A 45 -5.38 15.91 -1.94
CA THR A 45 -4.52 16.81 -2.77
C THR A 45 -3.19 16.19 -3.19
N PRO A 46 -2.77 16.34 -4.46
CA PRO A 46 -1.64 15.61 -5.04
C PRO A 46 -0.28 16.17 -4.63
N ASP A 47 -0.08 16.41 -3.33
CA ASP A 47 1.14 16.97 -2.76
C ASP A 47 1.58 16.23 -1.48
N PHE A 48 2.75 16.58 -0.94
CA PHE A 48 3.26 15.99 0.31
C PHE A 48 2.34 16.27 1.52
N GLN A 49 1.64 17.41 1.56
CA GLN A 49 0.70 17.73 2.63
C GLN A 49 -0.47 16.74 2.67
N GLY A 50 -1.07 16.47 1.50
CA GLY A 50 -2.18 15.53 1.34
C GLY A 50 -1.78 14.08 1.54
N SER A 51 -0.51 13.72 1.30
CA SER A 51 -0.02 12.34 1.32
C SER A 51 -0.30 11.59 2.63
N SER A 52 -0.27 12.29 3.77
CA SER A 52 -0.60 11.73 5.09
C SER A 52 -2.02 11.16 5.21
N SER A 53 -2.95 11.61 4.35
CA SER A 53 -4.33 11.16 4.30
C SER A 53 -4.58 10.06 3.25
N VAL A 54 -3.61 9.77 2.38
CA VAL A 54 -3.70 8.64 1.43
C VAL A 54 -3.72 7.34 2.23
N ALA A 55 -4.83 6.62 2.19
CA ALA A 55 -5.01 5.36 2.92
C ALA A 55 -5.89 4.39 2.13
N ILE A 56 -5.70 3.09 2.38
CA ILE A 56 -6.56 2.03 1.85
C ILE A 56 -7.62 1.70 2.88
N ILE A 57 -8.89 1.67 2.45
CA ILE A 57 -10.06 1.46 3.30
C ILE A 57 -11.05 0.50 2.66
N ASN A 58 -11.84 -0.22 3.46
CA ASN A 58 -12.82 -1.20 2.94
C ASN A 58 -13.94 -0.54 2.14
N LYS A 59 -14.41 0.62 2.59
CA LYS A 59 -15.60 1.31 2.05
C LYS A 59 -15.32 2.80 1.93
N LYS A 60 -15.92 3.45 0.94
CA LYS A 60 -15.93 4.92 0.83
C LYS A 60 -16.56 5.49 2.10
N ASN A 61 -15.78 6.17 2.92
CA ASN A 61 -16.34 6.88 4.06
C ASN A 61 -16.97 8.18 3.55
N SER A 62 -18.28 8.37 3.74
CA SER A 62 -18.99 9.60 3.35
C SER A 62 -18.61 10.82 4.21
N SER A 63 -17.47 10.79 4.90
CA SER A 63 -17.06 11.84 5.82
C SER A 63 -16.96 13.18 5.09
N LYS A 64 -17.26 14.27 5.81
CA LYS A 64 -17.42 15.67 5.37
C LYS A 64 -16.29 16.30 4.52
N ARG A 65 -15.26 15.54 4.15
CA ARG A 65 -14.23 15.96 3.19
C ARG A 65 -14.65 15.48 1.81
N HIS A 66 -14.61 16.37 0.82
CA HIS A 66 -14.74 16.00 -0.59
C HIS A 66 -13.48 15.23 -1.05
N SER A 67 -13.33 13.99 -0.57
CA SER A 67 -12.29 13.07 -1.03
C SER A 67 -12.77 12.32 -2.26
N VAL A 68 -11.93 12.28 -3.29
CA VAL A 68 -12.08 11.36 -4.41
C VAL A 68 -11.53 10.01 -3.97
N TYR A 69 -12.14 8.92 -4.44
CA TYR A 69 -11.74 7.56 -4.11
C TYR A 69 -11.43 6.81 -5.39
N PHE A 70 -10.33 6.05 -5.39
CA PHE A 70 -10.01 5.08 -6.43
C PHE A 70 -10.38 3.68 -5.94
N ALA A 71 -11.29 3.01 -6.64
CA ALA A 71 -11.65 1.63 -6.32
C ALA A 71 -10.58 0.66 -6.84
N ILE A 72 -10.11 -0.21 -5.95
CA ILE A 72 -9.14 -1.26 -6.24
C ILE A 72 -9.90 -2.51 -6.68
N ALA A 73 -9.53 -3.04 -7.84
CA ALA A 73 -9.91 -4.34 -8.35
C ALA A 73 -8.65 -5.08 -8.82
N SER A 74 -8.77 -6.37 -9.09
CA SER A 74 -7.65 -7.20 -9.51
C SER A 74 -6.96 -6.70 -10.80
N SER A 75 -7.69 -6.06 -11.71
CA SER A 75 -7.15 -5.49 -12.95
C SER A 75 -6.28 -4.24 -12.74
N ASN A 76 -6.49 -3.51 -11.64
CA ASN A 76 -5.90 -2.19 -11.44
C ASN A 76 -5.07 -2.07 -10.15
N ILE A 77 -4.93 -3.15 -9.38
CA ILE A 77 -4.22 -3.17 -8.10
C ILE A 77 -2.77 -2.69 -8.22
N LEU A 78 -2.08 -2.94 -9.34
CA LEU A 78 -0.72 -2.44 -9.57
C LEU A 78 -0.68 -0.91 -9.73
N PHE A 79 -1.65 -0.31 -10.42
CA PHE A 79 -1.76 1.16 -10.51
C PHE A 79 -2.02 1.78 -9.13
N GLY A 80 -2.94 1.18 -8.37
CA GLY A 80 -3.21 1.59 -7.00
C GLY A 80 -1.97 1.44 -6.09
N SER A 81 -1.20 0.37 -6.28
CA SER A 81 0.03 0.10 -5.53
C SER A 81 1.12 1.13 -5.81
N VAL A 82 1.34 1.47 -7.09
CA VAL A 82 2.28 2.52 -7.50
C VAL A 82 1.85 3.85 -6.91
N PHE A 83 0.60 4.28 -7.14
CA PHE A 83 0.08 5.53 -6.58
C PHE A 83 0.27 5.60 -5.07
N PHE A 84 -0.12 4.56 -4.34
CA PHE A 84 0.01 4.54 -2.89
C PHE A 84 1.48 4.63 -2.45
N SER A 85 2.36 3.87 -3.10
CA SER A 85 3.76 3.75 -2.69
C SER A 85 4.55 5.02 -2.94
N ILE A 86 4.38 5.67 -4.10
CA ILE A 86 5.08 6.93 -4.39
C ILE A 86 4.65 8.06 -3.46
N ARG A 87 3.41 8.03 -2.96
CA ARG A 87 2.90 9.00 -1.97
C ARG A 87 3.46 8.78 -0.56
N HIS A 88 4.04 7.62 -0.27
CA HIS A 88 4.46 7.24 1.10
C HIS A 88 5.94 6.84 1.23
N CYS A 89 6.63 6.49 0.14
CA CYS A 89 8.04 6.06 0.20
C CYS A 89 8.99 7.21 0.55
N ILE A 90 8.64 8.44 0.18
CA ILE A 90 9.40 9.65 0.52
C ILE A 90 8.72 10.32 1.71
N LYS A 91 9.46 10.51 2.80
CA LYS A 91 8.94 11.16 4.00
C LYS A 91 8.66 12.65 3.71
N ALA A 92 7.48 13.11 4.09
CA ALA A 92 7.18 14.54 4.12
C ALA A 92 8.11 15.26 5.11
N THR A 93 8.75 16.31 4.63
CA THR A 93 9.63 17.20 5.36
C THR A 93 9.26 18.63 4.99
N TRP A 94 9.79 19.61 5.72
CA TRP A 94 9.61 21.01 5.34
C TRP A 94 10.25 21.34 3.98
N GLN A 95 11.25 20.56 3.53
CA GLN A 95 11.96 20.79 2.27
C GLN A 95 11.11 20.43 1.06
N ASN A 96 10.33 19.34 1.14
CA ASN A 96 9.44 18.89 0.08
C ASN A 96 7.97 19.29 0.31
N ASP A 97 7.73 20.20 1.26
CA ASP A 97 6.39 20.73 1.47
C ASP A 97 5.87 21.35 0.17
N ARG A 98 4.63 21.00 -0.17
CA ARG A 98 3.90 21.39 -1.39
C ARG A 98 4.50 20.93 -2.72
N ASP A 99 5.53 20.09 -2.74
CA ASP A 99 5.94 19.46 -4.00
C ASP A 99 4.78 18.61 -4.53
N GLN A 100 4.46 18.82 -5.81
CA GLN A 100 3.33 18.19 -6.46
C GLN A 100 3.74 16.85 -7.06
N PHE A 101 2.80 15.91 -7.07
CA PHE A 101 2.92 14.63 -7.74
C PHE A 101 2.24 14.68 -9.12
N TYR A 102 2.96 14.24 -10.14
CA TYR A 102 2.54 14.34 -11.53
C TYR A 102 2.20 12.96 -12.13
N ALA A 103 1.55 12.98 -13.28
CA ALA A 103 1.54 11.83 -14.17
C ALA A 103 2.97 11.44 -14.56
N PRO A 104 3.26 10.15 -14.79
CA PRO A 104 4.59 9.72 -15.22
C PRO A 104 4.95 10.35 -16.58
N TYR A 105 6.25 10.44 -16.90
CA TYR A 105 6.71 10.96 -18.19
C TYR A 105 6.07 10.22 -19.38
N ASP A 106 6.01 8.90 -19.27
CA ASP A 106 5.46 7.99 -20.26
C ASP A 106 5.07 6.65 -19.61
N ASP A 107 4.78 5.64 -20.43
CA ASP A 107 4.38 4.31 -19.97
C ASP A 107 5.55 3.35 -19.71
N THR A 108 6.82 3.80 -19.76
CA THR A 108 8.01 2.93 -19.58
C THR A 108 8.05 2.21 -18.22
N TRP A 109 7.55 2.86 -17.15
CA TRP A 109 7.45 2.26 -15.82
C TRP A 109 6.56 1.00 -15.80
N GLN A 110 5.68 0.84 -16.77
CA GLN A 110 4.79 -0.31 -16.85
C GLN A 110 5.53 -1.59 -17.23
N ASP A 111 6.67 -1.49 -17.91
CA ASP A 111 7.50 -2.64 -18.23
C ASP A 111 8.44 -3.02 -17.06
N ASP A 112 8.64 -2.11 -16.10
CA ASP A 112 9.39 -2.38 -14.86
C ASP A 112 8.55 -3.19 -13.87
N SER A 113 8.64 -4.51 -14.01
CA SER A 113 7.93 -5.44 -13.14
C SER A 113 8.47 -5.44 -11.69
N GLU A 114 9.75 -5.15 -11.49
CA GLU A 114 10.35 -5.08 -10.15
C GLU A 114 9.79 -3.87 -9.40
N PHE A 115 9.78 -2.69 -10.02
CA PHE A 115 9.19 -1.47 -9.45
C PHE A 115 7.71 -1.67 -9.06
N LYS A 116 6.89 -2.21 -9.97
CA LYS A 116 5.47 -2.49 -9.69
C LYS A 116 5.28 -3.46 -8.53
N ASN A 117 6.06 -4.53 -8.48
CA ASN A 117 5.95 -5.55 -7.43
C ASN A 117 6.46 -5.03 -6.08
N ASN A 118 7.52 -4.21 -6.09
CA ASN A 118 8.00 -3.50 -4.91
C ASN A 118 6.95 -2.54 -4.35
N CYS A 119 6.26 -1.80 -5.23
CA CYS A 119 5.15 -0.95 -4.82
C CYS A 119 3.98 -1.75 -4.23
N LEU A 120 3.66 -2.92 -4.79
CA LEU A 120 2.64 -3.81 -4.22
C LEU A 120 3.04 -4.28 -2.82
N ALA A 121 4.27 -4.78 -2.65
CA ALA A 121 4.78 -5.21 -1.35
C ALA A 121 4.74 -4.07 -0.32
N PHE A 122 5.20 -2.88 -0.71
CA PHE A 122 5.17 -1.70 0.15
C PHE A 122 3.74 -1.34 0.56
N MET A 123 2.82 -1.27 -0.39
CA MET A 123 1.40 -0.97 -0.16
C MET A 123 0.76 -1.93 0.85
N LEU A 124 0.98 -3.24 0.70
CA LEU A 124 0.34 -4.26 1.53
C LEU A 124 0.68 -4.12 3.01
N PHE A 125 1.95 -3.86 3.34
CA PHE A 125 2.42 -3.81 4.72
C PHE A 125 2.58 -2.39 5.29
N HIS A 126 2.32 -1.35 4.51
CA HIS A 126 2.40 0.02 4.99
C HIS A 126 1.31 0.33 6.02
N THR A 127 1.63 1.22 6.97
CA THR A 127 0.73 1.56 8.08
C THR A 127 -0.58 2.24 7.67
N GLN A 128 -0.62 2.80 6.46
CA GLN A 128 -1.79 3.45 5.87
C GLN A 128 -2.68 2.49 5.07
N ASN A 129 -2.30 1.21 4.97
CA ASN A 129 -3.28 0.18 4.67
C ASN A 129 -4.13 -0.04 5.94
N ARG A 130 -5.38 0.44 5.91
CA ARG A 130 -6.31 0.42 7.04
C ARG A 130 -7.51 -0.48 6.77
N ILE A 131 -7.38 -1.42 5.83
CA ILE A 131 -8.35 -2.50 5.66
C ILE A 131 -8.53 -3.19 7.00
N THR A 132 -9.78 -3.46 7.38
CA THR A 132 -10.13 -4.18 8.61
C THR A 132 -11.23 -5.18 8.29
N ALA A 133 -11.11 -6.38 8.85
CA ALA A 133 -12.15 -7.41 8.75
C ALA A 133 -13.48 -6.99 9.42
N THR A 134 -13.46 -5.96 10.29
CA THR A 134 -14.66 -5.45 10.96
C THR A 134 -15.58 -4.66 10.03
N GLN A 135 -15.08 -4.15 8.90
CA GLN A 135 -15.85 -3.29 7.99
C GLN A 135 -16.26 -3.99 6.67
N GLY A 136 -15.78 -5.21 6.45
CA GLY A 136 -16.08 -6.04 5.29
C GLY A 136 -15.06 -7.15 5.11
N THR A 137 -15.22 -7.93 4.04
CA THR A 137 -14.26 -8.98 3.66
C THR A 137 -12.87 -8.39 3.46
N ASN A 138 -11.86 -9.04 4.05
CA ASN A 138 -10.47 -8.67 3.85
C ASN A 138 -9.92 -9.44 2.63
N HIS A 139 -9.67 -8.70 1.55
CA HIS A 139 -9.11 -9.26 0.31
C HIS A 139 -7.59 -9.17 0.23
N PHE A 140 -6.93 -8.51 1.20
CA PHE A 140 -5.51 -8.12 1.14
C PHE A 140 -4.61 -9.00 2.01
N ILE A 141 -4.96 -10.27 2.25
CA ILE A 141 -4.10 -11.22 2.96
C ILE A 141 -3.10 -11.82 1.97
N PRO A 142 -1.77 -11.60 2.14
CA PRO A 142 -0.78 -12.00 1.14
C PRO A 142 -0.19 -13.40 1.36
N PHE A 143 -0.66 -14.15 2.36
CA PHE A 143 -0.14 -15.46 2.72
C PHE A 143 -1.26 -16.49 2.68
N ASN A 144 -0.95 -17.73 2.31
CA ASN A 144 -1.92 -18.83 2.40
C ASN A 144 -2.11 -19.24 3.88
N GLU A 145 -3.24 -19.88 4.19
CA GLU A 145 -3.58 -20.30 5.56
C GLU A 145 -2.48 -21.16 6.20
N ASP A 146 -1.91 -22.11 5.45
CA ASP A 146 -0.85 -23.01 5.91
C ASP A 146 0.45 -22.26 6.20
N GLU A 147 0.75 -21.19 5.48
CA GLU A 147 1.99 -20.42 5.69
C GLU A 147 1.99 -19.71 7.03
N VAL A 148 0.81 -19.36 7.55
CA VAL A 148 0.64 -18.62 8.80
C VAL A 148 -0.04 -19.43 9.91
N ASN A 149 -0.30 -20.72 9.66
CA ASN A 149 -1.00 -21.63 10.56
C ASN A 149 -2.38 -21.11 11.00
N SER A 150 -3.17 -20.58 10.07
CA SER A 150 -4.55 -20.17 10.37
C SER A 150 -5.40 -21.39 10.77
N LYS A 151 -6.20 -21.23 11.83
CA LYS A 151 -7.13 -22.26 12.33
C LYS A 151 -8.41 -22.39 11.49
N GLU A 152 -8.72 -21.38 10.67
CA GLU A 152 -9.92 -21.35 9.82
C GLU A 152 -9.56 -20.84 8.42
N ARG A 153 -10.43 -21.11 7.44
CA ARG A 153 -10.27 -20.71 6.04
C ARG A 153 -10.57 -19.22 5.85
N TYR A 154 -9.86 -18.57 4.95
CA TYR A 154 -10.16 -17.19 4.57
C TYR A 154 -11.47 -17.08 3.78
N SER A 155 -12.14 -15.95 3.97
CA SER A 155 -13.34 -15.58 3.22
C SER A 155 -13.04 -15.08 1.81
N SER A 156 -11.79 -14.71 1.52
CA SER A 156 -11.33 -14.28 0.19
C SER A 156 -9.89 -14.70 -0.06
N HIS A 157 -9.64 -15.24 -1.26
CA HIS A 157 -8.31 -15.57 -1.78
C HIS A 157 -7.86 -14.59 -2.90
N ALA A 158 -8.59 -13.50 -3.13
CA ALA A 158 -8.39 -12.59 -4.28
C ALA A 158 -6.93 -12.12 -4.47
N LEU A 159 -6.24 -11.67 -3.40
CA LEU A 159 -4.84 -11.28 -3.50
C LEU A 159 -3.90 -12.48 -3.72
N LEU A 160 -4.19 -13.65 -3.14
CA LEU A 160 -3.39 -14.85 -3.35
C LEU A 160 -3.46 -15.32 -4.79
N ASP A 161 -4.66 -15.33 -5.37
CA ASP A 161 -4.90 -15.66 -6.77
C ASP A 161 -4.21 -14.64 -7.69
N PHE A 162 -4.20 -13.36 -7.30
CA PHE A 162 -3.42 -12.32 -7.98
C PHE A 162 -1.92 -12.61 -7.97
N LEU A 163 -1.35 -12.90 -6.79
CA LEU A 163 0.09 -13.13 -6.62
C LEU A 163 0.58 -14.38 -7.36
N LYS A 164 -0.26 -15.41 -7.47
CA LYS A 164 0.03 -16.64 -8.23
C LYS A 164 -0.08 -16.45 -9.75
N GLY A 165 -0.63 -15.32 -10.22
CA GLY A 165 -0.90 -15.08 -11.63
C GLY A 165 -2.08 -15.91 -12.16
N GLU A 166 -3.03 -16.27 -11.29
CA GLU A 166 -4.17 -17.14 -11.61
C GLU A 166 -5.42 -16.36 -12.06
N ILE A 167 -5.35 -15.02 -12.10
CA ILE A 167 -6.49 -14.20 -12.54
C ILE A 167 -6.76 -14.40 -14.02
N LYS A 168 -7.89 -15.06 -14.30
CA LYS A 168 -8.48 -15.11 -15.64
C LYS A 168 -9.28 -13.83 -15.83
N GLU A 169 -8.80 -12.90 -16.65
CA GLU A 169 -9.67 -11.80 -17.09
C GLU A 169 -10.91 -12.34 -17.80
N PRO A 170 -12.09 -11.75 -17.60
CA PRO A 170 -13.26 -12.07 -18.40
C PRO A 170 -12.94 -11.80 -19.88
N LYS A 171 -13.17 -12.81 -20.73
CA LYS A 171 -13.01 -12.70 -22.18
C LYS A 171 -13.90 -11.57 -22.70
N LYS A 172 -13.30 -10.41 -22.99
CA LYS A 172 -13.82 -9.17 -23.62
C LYS A 172 -13.68 -7.96 -22.68
N SER A 173 -12.47 -7.43 -22.59
CA SER A 173 -12.30 -5.99 -22.49
C SER A 173 -11.01 -5.64 -23.23
N ASP A 174 -11.07 -4.65 -24.14
CA ASP A 174 -9.89 -4.06 -24.78
C ASP A 174 -9.12 -3.22 -23.75
N SER A 175 -8.67 -3.88 -22.70
CA SER A 175 -7.82 -3.31 -21.68
C SER A 175 -6.42 -3.17 -22.27
N LEU A 176 -6.10 -1.93 -22.67
CA LEU A 176 -4.83 -1.39 -23.15
C LEU A 176 -3.57 -1.73 -22.29
N PHE A 177 -3.66 -2.66 -21.34
CA PHE A 177 -2.55 -3.21 -20.55
C PHE A 177 -2.21 -4.66 -20.87
N LEU A 178 -2.86 -5.25 -21.87
CA LEU A 178 -2.41 -6.51 -22.46
C LEU A 178 -1.38 -6.23 -23.56
N ASN A 179 -0.20 -5.73 -23.16
CA ASN A 179 0.97 -6.05 -23.98
C ASN A 179 1.13 -7.58 -23.93
N ALA A 180 0.96 -8.14 -25.12
CA ALA A 180 0.97 -9.56 -25.44
C ALA A 180 2.19 -10.29 -24.87
N LYS A 181 2.07 -10.79 -23.64
CA LYS A 181 2.70 -12.00 -23.12
C LYS A 181 1.92 -12.42 -21.88
N LYS A 182 0.99 -13.36 -22.07
CA LYS A 182 0.41 -14.15 -20.98
C LYS A 182 1.54 -14.90 -20.29
N GLU A 183 2.16 -14.29 -19.29
CA GLU A 183 2.96 -15.03 -18.33
C GLU A 183 2.08 -15.23 -17.10
N ASN A 184 1.35 -16.36 -17.09
CA ASN A 184 0.77 -16.94 -15.87
C ASN A 184 1.93 -17.43 -14.97
N LYS A 185 2.82 -16.51 -14.58
CA LYS A 185 3.97 -16.77 -13.76
C LYS A 185 3.79 -15.99 -12.45
N PRO A 186 4.14 -16.59 -11.31
CA PRO A 186 4.16 -15.88 -10.04
C PRO A 186 4.95 -14.58 -10.13
N LEU A 187 4.48 -13.55 -9.43
CA LEU A 187 5.18 -12.27 -9.35
C LEU A 187 6.59 -12.47 -8.77
N LYS A 188 7.59 -11.82 -9.37
CA LYS A 188 8.97 -11.81 -8.88
C LYS A 188 9.21 -10.54 -8.06
N PHE A 189 9.58 -10.71 -6.80
CA PHE A 189 9.88 -9.62 -5.88
C PHE A 189 11.38 -9.38 -5.78
N SER A 190 11.77 -8.13 -5.53
CA SER A 190 13.16 -7.83 -5.22
C SER A 190 13.55 -8.41 -3.86
N PRO A 191 14.87 -8.55 -3.56
CA PRO A 191 15.32 -9.02 -2.25
C PRO A 191 14.76 -8.19 -1.07
N SER A 192 14.60 -6.88 -1.24
CA SER A 192 14.03 -6.01 -0.21
C SER A 192 12.53 -6.27 -0.03
N ALA A 193 11.79 -6.43 -1.12
CA ALA A 193 10.37 -6.77 -1.06
C ALA A 193 10.14 -8.16 -0.44
N SER A 194 10.95 -9.16 -0.77
CA SER A 194 10.90 -10.48 -0.12
C SER A 194 11.09 -10.40 1.39
N LYS A 195 12.08 -9.61 1.87
CA LYS A 195 12.27 -9.38 3.32
C LYS A 195 11.04 -8.75 3.99
N VAL A 196 10.32 -7.87 3.29
CA VAL A 196 9.07 -7.29 3.81
C VAL A 196 7.98 -8.36 3.92
N PHE A 197 7.82 -9.25 2.94
CA PHE A 197 6.90 -10.37 3.03
C PHE A 197 7.27 -11.32 4.18
N ASP A 198 8.55 -11.65 4.34
CA ASP A 198 9.01 -12.53 5.42
C ASP A 198 8.72 -11.90 6.80
N ALA A 199 9.05 -10.62 6.98
CA ALA A 199 8.75 -9.89 8.22
C ALA A 199 7.24 -9.81 8.49
N GLY A 200 6.43 -9.58 7.45
CA GLY A 200 4.98 -9.60 7.54
C GLY A 200 4.43 -10.98 7.92
N LYS A 201 4.98 -12.05 7.34
CA LYS A 201 4.55 -13.43 7.57
C LYS A 201 4.72 -13.83 9.03
N GLU A 202 5.84 -13.47 9.64
CA GLU A 202 6.10 -13.75 11.05
C GLU A 202 5.10 -13.05 11.99
N ILE A 203 4.66 -11.83 11.64
CA ILE A 203 3.60 -11.14 12.40
C ILE A 203 2.27 -11.89 12.30
N TYR A 204 1.88 -12.35 11.11
CA TYR A 204 0.67 -13.13 10.91
C TYR A 204 0.73 -14.48 11.63
N ARG A 205 1.83 -15.22 11.50
CA ARG A 205 2.09 -16.45 12.26
C ARG A 205 1.91 -16.22 13.74
N TYR A 206 2.54 -15.17 14.27
CA TYR A 206 2.48 -14.88 15.69
C TYR A 206 1.05 -14.58 16.15
N TYR A 207 0.27 -13.83 15.37
CA TYR A 207 -1.14 -13.59 15.65
C TYR A 207 -1.97 -14.88 15.74
N HIS A 208 -1.80 -15.83 14.81
CA HIS A 208 -2.57 -17.08 14.82
C HIS A 208 -2.19 -18.03 15.98
N THR A 209 -1.01 -17.86 16.57
CA THR A 209 -0.59 -18.60 17.79
C THR A 209 -1.15 -18.03 19.09
N GLN A 210 -1.76 -16.83 19.06
CA GLN A 210 -2.25 -16.19 20.28
C GLN A 210 -3.41 -16.98 20.92
N ASP A 211 -3.61 -16.74 22.22
CA ASP A 211 -4.78 -17.23 22.93
C ASP A 211 -6.00 -16.34 22.67
N PHE A 212 -7.06 -16.97 22.19
CA PHE A 212 -8.34 -16.37 21.85
C PHE A 212 -9.45 -16.74 22.85
N ALA A 213 -9.11 -17.25 24.04
CA ALA A 213 -10.10 -17.58 25.07
C ALA A 213 -11.01 -16.39 25.45
N ASN A 214 -10.47 -15.17 25.43
CA ASN A 214 -11.18 -13.95 25.83
C ASN A 214 -11.50 -13.00 24.66
N ARG A 215 -11.24 -13.41 23.41
CA ARG A 215 -11.47 -12.58 22.21
C ARG A 215 -11.81 -13.49 21.03
N PRO A 216 -12.78 -13.14 20.17
CA PRO A 216 -13.10 -13.98 19.01
C PRO A 216 -11.86 -14.14 18.11
N TYR A 217 -11.56 -15.39 17.76
CA TYR A 217 -10.58 -15.69 16.73
C TYR A 217 -11.06 -15.14 15.38
N ASN A 218 -10.14 -14.63 14.57
CA ASN A 218 -10.46 -14.14 13.24
C ASN A 218 -9.37 -14.54 12.25
N ALA A 219 -9.64 -15.56 11.43
CA ALA A 219 -8.73 -15.94 10.36
C ALA A 219 -8.48 -14.82 9.34
N ASN A 220 -9.47 -13.94 9.13
CA ASN A 220 -9.43 -12.89 8.12
C ASN A 220 -8.76 -11.60 8.60
N ALA A 221 -8.06 -11.61 9.74
CA ALA A 221 -7.42 -10.43 10.31
C ALA A 221 -6.43 -9.79 9.30
N SER A 222 -6.62 -8.49 9.05
CA SER A 222 -5.64 -7.68 8.32
C SER A 222 -4.44 -7.33 9.22
N LEU A 223 -3.35 -6.84 8.64
CA LEU A 223 -2.25 -6.27 9.42
C LEU A 223 -2.75 -5.14 10.35
N TYR A 224 -3.76 -4.37 9.93
CA TYR A 224 -4.37 -3.33 10.76
C TYR A 224 -5.09 -3.92 11.99
N ASP A 225 -5.86 -4.99 11.80
CA ASP A 225 -6.53 -5.71 12.89
C ASP A 225 -5.52 -6.36 13.85
N ILE A 226 -4.43 -6.94 13.32
CA ILE A 226 -3.35 -7.51 14.13
C ILE A 226 -2.67 -6.42 14.95
N LYS A 227 -2.40 -5.24 14.35
CA LYS A 227 -1.87 -4.09 15.10
C LYS A 227 -2.83 -3.67 16.21
N GLU A 228 -4.13 -3.62 15.94
CA GLU A 228 -5.13 -3.32 16.97
C GLU A 228 -5.14 -4.36 18.10
N PHE A 229 -5.02 -5.65 17.78
CA PHE A 229 -4.98 -6.73 18.77
C PHE A 229 -3.86 -6.52 19.80
N PHE A 230 -2.66 -6.16 19.36
CA PHE A 230 -1.48 -6.00 20.21
C PHE A 230 -1.31 -4.58 20.80
N GLN A 231 -1.68 -3.54 20.04
CA GLN A 231 -1.44 -2.14 20.44
C GLN A 231 -2.66 -1.54 21.14
N GLY A 232 -3.87 -2.05 20.87
CA GLY A 232 -5.13 -1.48 21.33
C GLY A 232 -5.42 -0.10 20.75
N ARG A 233 -6.48 0.53 21.26
CA ARG A 233 -6.89 1.90 20.89
C ARG A 233 -6.74 2.87 22.06
N ASN A 234 -6.60 4.15 21.74
CA ASN A 234 -6.63 5.22 22.74
C ASN A 234 -8.07 5.61 23.11
N LYS A 235 -8.23 6.56 24.05
CA LYS A 235 -9.54 7.05 24.52
C LYS A 235 -10.40 7.65 23.41
N GLN A 236 -9.79 8.12 22.32
CA GLN A 236 -10.45 8.68 21.15
C GLN A 236 -10.72 7.64 20.05
N GLY A 237 -10.49 6.35 20.33
CA GLY A 237 -10.70 5.26 19.40
C GLY A 237 -9.66 5.16 18.28
N ARG A 238 -8.55 5.89 18.34
CA ARG A 238 -7.44 5.75 17.36
C ARG A 238 -6.51 4.62 17.79
N LEU A 239 -5.95 3.91 16.81
CA LEU A 239 -4.93 2.91 17.04
C LEU A 239 -3.75 3.52 17.82
N ASN A 240 -3.27 2.82 18.84
CA ASN A 240 -2.12 3.26 19.62
C ASN A 240 -0.82 3.18 18.83
N SER A 241 0.22 3.85 19.34
CA SER A 241 1.60 3.67 18.85
C SER A 241 2.09 2.24 19.17
N PRO A 242 2.96 1.64 18.34
CA PRO A 242 3.63 0.36 18.64
C PRO A 242 4.32 0.33 20.00
N THR A 243 4.83 1.49 20.46
CA THR A 243 5.46 1.63 21.79
C THR A 243 4.53 1.37 22.97
N LYS A 244 3.20 1.39 22.76
CA LYS A 244 2.19 1.10 23.78
C LYS A 244 1.80 -0.38 23.83
N ALA A 245 2.22 -1.20 22.87
CA ALA A 245 2.01 -2.64 22.95
C ALA A 245 2.67 -3.18 24.24
N LYS A 246 2.05 -4.17 24.89
CA LYS A 246 2.65 -4.85 26.05
C LYS A 246 3.53 -6.03 25.64
N ASP A 247 3.23 -6.60 24.48
CA ASP A 247 3.90 -7.77 23.94
C ASP A 247 5.25 -7.38 23.34
N GLU A 248 6.34 -7.80 24.00
CA GLU A 248 7.70 -7.48 23.59
C GLU A 248 8.13 -8.22 22.32
N TYR A 249 7.64 -9.44 22.10
CA TYR A 249 7.99 -10.20 20.90
C TYR A 249 7.31 -9.59 19.66
N TYR A 250 6.03 -9.24 19.77
CA TYR A 250 5.33 -8.47 18.75
C TYR A 250 6.05 -7.16 18.41
N LYS A 251 6.56 -6.43 19.41
CA LYS A 251 7.32 -5.19 19.16
C LYS A 251 8.56 -5.45 18.30
N GLN A 252 9.29 -6.53 18.58
CA GLN A 252 10.46 -6.91 17.78
C GLN A 252 10.08 -7.24 16.34
N LEU A 253 9.03 -8.06 16.15
CA LEU A 253 8.53 -8.41 14.82
C LEU A 253 8.08 -7.16 14.04
N TYR A 254 7.33 -6.27 14.69
CA TYR A 254 6.85 -5.04 14.05
C TYR A 254 7.99 -4.05 13.77
N ALA A 255 8.99 -3.95 14.66
CA ALA A 255 10.18 -3.14 14.40
C ALA A 255 10.98 -3.66 13.21
N ASN A 256 11.11 -4.98 13.07
CA ASN A 256 11.72 -5.61 11.90
C ASN A 256 10.94 -5.26 10.61
N LEU A 257 9.61 -5.39 10.62
CA LEU A 257 8.78 -4.99 9.48
C LEU A 257 8.97 -3.50 9.11
N GLN A 258 9.04 -2.61 10.11
CA GLN A 258 9.30 -1.19 9.87
C GLN A 258 10.69 -0.92 9.30
N TYR A 259 11.69 -1.71 9.70
CA TYR A 259 13.04 -1.63 9.16
C TYR A 259 13.07 -2.05 7.69
N THR A 260 12.50 -3.22 7.36
CA THR A 260 12.45 -3.72 5.98
C THR A 260 11.63 -2.82 5.06
N LEU A 261 10.55 -2.22 5.55
CA LEU A 261 9.76 -1.24 4.80
C LEU A 261 10.56 0.03 4.46
N LYS A 262 11.43 0.48 5.37
CA LYS A 262 12.31 1.64 5.10
C LYS A 262 13.34 1.31 4.04
N ASP A 263 13.89 0.11 4.04
CA ASP A 263 14.83 -0.31 3.01
C ASP A 263 14.14 -0.45 1.64
N LEU A 264 12.96 -1.05 1.59
CA LEU A 264 12.15 -1.10 0.37
C LEU A 264 11.78 0.31 -0.14
N ALA A 265 11.47 1.25 0.76
CA ALA A 265 11.17 2.63 0.38
C ALA A 265 12.36 3.32 -0.32
N LYS A 266 13.60 3.07 0.13
CA LYS A 266 14.81 3.60 -0.51
C LYS A 266 15.00 3.05 -1.93
N GLU A 267 14.56 1.82 -2.18
CA GLU A 267 14.62 1.18 -3.50
C GLU A 267 13.56 1.76 -4.46
N ILE A 268 12.37 2.08 -3.94
CA ILE A 268 11.28 2.71 -4.70
C ILE A 268 11.58 4.19 -5.01
N GLN A 269 12.18 4.91 -4.06
CA GLN A 269 12.39 6.36 -4.15
C GLN A 269 13.05 6.85 -5.46
N PRO A 270 14.19 6.31 -5.95
CA PRO A 270 14.80 6.80 -7.20
C PRO A 270 13.88 6.63 -8.41
N LYS A 271 13.07 5.56 -8.43
CA LYS A 271 12.10 5.31 -9.51
C LYS A 271 10.99 6.36 -9.57
N VAL A 272 10.65 7.00 -8.43
CA VAL A 272 9.68 8.10 -8.39
C VAL A 272 10.13 9.27 -9.27
N TYR A 273 11.42 9.60 -9.22
CA TYR A 273 12.02 10.67 -10.03
C TYR A 273 12.30 10.20 -11.46
N GLU A 274 12.83 8.99 -11.63
CA GLU A 274 13.10 8.37 -12.94
C GLU A 274 11.87 8.38 -13.84
N TYR A 275 10.72 7.95 -13.29
CA TYR A 275 9.45 7.92 -14.03
C TYR A 275 8.68 9.22 -13.97
N GLY A 276 9.16 10.20 -13.21
CA GLY A 276 8.61 11.54 -13.25
C GLY A 276 7.37 11.78 -12.39
N PHE A 277 7.07 10.88 -11.47
CA PHE A 277 6.02 11.13 -10.48
C PHE A 277 6.37 12.31 -9.55
N LEU A 278 7.66 12.60 -9.38
CA LEU A 278 8.19 13.85 -8.85
C LEU A 278 9.22 14.43 -9.82
N ARG A 279 9.41 15.75 -9.77
CA ARG A 279 10.39 16.49 -10.57
C ARG A 279 11.46 17.10 -9.65
N GLU A 280 12.66 17.31 -10.18
CA GLU A 280 13.77 18.03 -9.53
C GLU A 280 13.91 19.46 -10.08
#